data_AF-A0A952KYS8-F1
#
_entry.id   AF-A0A952KYS8-F1
#
_cell.length_a   1.000
_cell.length_b   1.000
_cell.length_c   1.000
_cell.angle_alpha   90.00
_cell.angle_beta   90.00
_cell.angle_gamma   90.00
#
_symmetry.space_group_name_H-M   'P 1'
#
loop_
_entity.id
_entity.type
_entity.pdbx_description
1 polymer ?
#
loop_
_entity_poly.entity_id
_entity_poly.type
_entity_poly.pdbx_seq_one_letter_code
_entity_poly.pdbx_strand_id
1 'polypeptide(L)' 'MHTSRVSKVLTSLPVGERVGIAFSGGLDTSVAVAWMREKGAVPCTYTADIGQYDEPDIDSVPG' A
#
# COMPACT_ATOMS: atom_id res chain seq x y z
N MET A 1 -10.26 -28.40 16.17
CA MET A 1 -10.07 -27.56 14.97
C MET A 1 -8.74 -26.83 15.14
N HIS A 2 -7.71 -27.24 14.40
CA HIS A 2 -6.40 -26.56 14.45
C HIS A 2 -6.48 -25.36 13.51
N THR A 3 -6.51 -24.15 14.05
CA THR A 3 -6.26 -22.93 13.27
C THR A 3 -4.77 -22.88 12.99
N SER A 4 -4.36 -23.22 11.77
CA SER A 4 -2.99 -22.97 11.29
C SER A 4 -2.68 -21.49 11.49
N ARG A 5 -1.62 -21.17 12.25
CA ARG A 5 -1.22 -19.79 12.53
C ARG A 5 -0.78 -19.14 11.21
N VAL A 6 -1.53 -18.16 10.73
CA VAL A 6 -1.15 -17.37 9.55
C VAL A 6 0.21 -16.72 9.83
N SER A 7 1.13 -16.84 8.87
CA SER A 7 2.44 -16.18 8.94
C SER A 7 2.26 -14.67 9.01
N LYS A 8 3.12 -13.98 9.79
CA LYS A 8 3.13 -12.51 9.81
C LYS A 8 3.59 -11.89 8.50
N VAL A 9 4.35 -12.65 7.70
CA VAL A 9 4.88 -12.22 6.40
C VAL A 9 4.24 -13.08 5.33
N LEU A 10 3.56 -12.43 4.39
CA LEU A 10 3.02 -13.06 3.18
C LEU A 10 4.10 -13.02 2.09
N THR A 11 4.37 -14.15 1.46
CA THR A 11 5.36 -14.28 0.37
C THR A 11 4.72 -14.23 -1.02
N SER A 12 3.39 -14.13 -1.08
CA SER A 12 2.59 -13.98 -2.29
C SER A 12 1.59 -12.85 -2.12
N LEU A 13 1.21 -12.19 -3.22
CA LEU A 13 0.19 -11.15 -3.20
C LEU A 13 -1.18 -11.74 -2.80
N PRO A 14 -1.87 -11.18 -1.79
CA PRO A 14 -3.21 -11.64 -1.41
C PRO A 14 -4.27 -11.08 -2.38
N VAL A 15 -4.49 -11.80 -3.48
CA VAL A 15 -5.46 -11.44 -4.54
C VAL A 15 -6.88 -11.41 -3.97
N GLY A 16 -7.65 -10.38 -4.32
CA GLY A 16 -9.01 -10.16 -3.82
C GLY A 16 -9.08 -9.53 -2.43
N GLU A 17 -7.96 -9.38 -1.73
CA GLU A 17 -7.91 -8.81 -0.38
C GLU A 17 -7.49 -7.34 -0.36
N ARG A 18 -7.84 -6.66 0.73
CA ARG A 18 -7.44 -5.27 0.99
C ARG A 18 -6.00 -5.22 1.51
N VAL A 19 -5.13 -4.49 0.83
CA VAL A 19 -3.72 -4.32 1.20
C VAL A 19 -3.45 -2.87 1.57
N GLY A 20 -3.10 -2.61 2.83
CA GLY A 20 -2.68 -1.27 3.26
C GLY A 20 -1.30 -0.91 2.72
N ILE A 21 -1.16 0.28 2.14
CA ILE A 21 0.11 0.81 1.64
C ILE A 21 0.36 2.16 2.30
N ALA A 22 1.51 2.30 2.96
CA ALA A 22 2.05 3.61 3.33
C ALA A 22 2.49 4.30 2.03
N PHE A 23 1.70 5.27 1.57
CA PHE A 23 1.79 5.82 0.24
C PHE A 23 2.42 7.21 0.28
N SER A 24 3.61 7.33 -0.31
CA SER A 24 4.39 8.57 -0.33
C SER A 24 4.20 9.40 -1.60
N GLY A 25 3.51 8.89 -2.63
CA GLY A 25 3.43 9.54 -3.95
C GLY A 25 4.66 9.34 -4.84
N GLY A 26 5.77 8.84 -4.28
CA GLY A 26 6.98 8.53 -5.04
C GLY A 26 6.78 7.37 -6.04
N LEU A 27 7.79 7.17 -6.90
CA LEU A 27 7.76 6.14 -7.95
C LEU A 27 7.45 4.74 -7.40
N ASP A 28 8.13 4.33 -6.33
CA ASP A 28 8.05 2.97 -5.80
C ASP A 28 6.64 2.64 -5.28
N THR A 29 6.06 3.54 -4.48
CA THR A 29 4.71 3.35 -3.91
C THR A 29 3.64 3.47 -4.99
N SER A 30 3.83 4.37 -5.97
CA SER A 30 2.94 4.52 -7.13
C SER A 30 2.91 3.27 -8.02
N VAL A 31 4.08 2.73 -8.36
CA VAL A 31 4.19 1.50 -9.16
C VAL A 31 3.64 0.30 -8.39
N ALA A 32 3.88 0.20 -7.08
CA ALA A 32 3.33 -0.86 -6.26
C ALA A 32 1.79 -0.87 -6.27
N VAL A 33 1.14 0.30 -6.12
CA VAL A 33 -0.32 0.42 -6.21
C VAL A 33 -0.84 -0.05 -7.57
N ALA A 34 -0.25 0.44 -8.66
CA ALA A 34 -0.66 0.08 -10.02
C ALA A 34 -0.51 -1.43 -10.27
N TRP A 35 0.63 -2.00 -9.90
CA TRP A 35 0.92 -3.42 -10.05
C TRP A 35 -0.02 -4.29 -9.20
N MET A 36 -0.28 -3.92 -7.94
CA MET A 36 -1.22 -4.66 -7.08
C MET A 36 -2.64 -4.67 -7.64
N ARG A 37 -3.13 -3.53 -8.17
CA ARG A 37 -4.42 -3.45 -8.86
C ARG A 37 -4.44 -4.36 -10.10
N GLU A 38 -3.40 -4.30 -10.94
CA GLU A 38 -3.29 -5.14 -12.14
C GLU A 38 -3.29 -6.64 -11.81
N LYS A 39 -2.65 -7.04 -10.70
CA LYS A 39 -2.60 -8.43 -10.24
C LYS A 39 -3.80 -8.87 -9.41
N GLY A 40 -4.81 -8.01 -9.23
CA GLY A 40 -6.10 -8.35 -8.63
C GLY A 40 -6.17 -8.21 -7.11
N ALA A 41 -5.21 -7.57 -6.46
CA ALA A 41 -5.37 -7.13 -5.07
C ALA A 41 -6.13 -5.80 -4.98
N VAL A 42 -6.57 -5.43 -3.77
CA VAL A 42 -7.31 -4.19 -3.51
C VAL A 42 -6.44 -3.25 -2.64
N PRO A 43 -5.51 -2.47 -3.22
CA PRO A 43 -4.67 -1.57 -2.44
C PRO A 43 -5.50 -0.43 -1.83
N CYS A 44 -5.19 -0.11 -0.57
CA CYS A 44 -5.71 1.01 0.20
C CYS A 44 -4.52 1.89 0.58
N THR A 45 -4.42 3.06 -0.03
CA THR A 45 -3.33 4.02 0.17
C THR A 45 -3.59 4.89 1.40
N TYR A 46 -2.53 5.14 2.17
CA TYR A 46 -2.56 6.06 3.31
C TYR A 46 -1.30 6.91 3.26
N THR A 47 -1.49 8.21 3.07
CA THR A 47 -0.42 9.21 3.14
C THR A 47 -0.48 9.87 4.51
N ALA A 48 0.64 9.88 5.22
CA ALA A 48 0.72 10.46 6.56
C ALA A 48 1.27 11.88 6.46
N ASP A 49 0.55 12.85 7.04
CA ASP A 49 1.10 14.18 7.28
C ASP A 49 2.07 14.12 8.46
N ILE A 50 3.36 14.17 8.15
CA ILE A 50 4.44 14.16 9.14
C ILE A 50 5.24 15.48 9.16
N GLY A 51 4.77 16.51 8.43
CA GLY A 51 5.48 17.79 8.32
C GLY A 51 6.85 17.68 7.65
N GLN A 52 6.95 16.91 6.55
CA GLN A 52 8.17 16.84 5.75
C GLN A 52 8.53 18.23 5.22
N TYR A 53 9.78 18.66 5.41
CA TYR A 53 10.23 20.00 5.00
C TYR A 53 10.23 20.17 3.47
N ASP A 54 10.35 19.06 2.74
CA ASP A 54 10.43 18.97 1.29
C ASP A 54 9.11 18.59 0.61
N GLU A 55 8.03 18.42 1.37
CA GLU A 55 6.67 18.17 0.88
C GLU A 55 5.77 19.37 1.18
N PRO A 56 5.68 20.35 0.27
CA PRO A 56 4.91 21.57 0.49
C PRO A 56 3.39 21.39 0.29
N ASP A 57 2.95 20.32 -0.37
CA ASP A 57 1.55 20.09 -0.73
C ASP A 57 1.17 18.61 -0.65
N ILE A 58 0.92 18.15 0.58
CA ILE A 58 0.52 16.77 0.83
C ILE A 58 -0.80 16.37 0.17
N ASP A 59 -1.71 17.33 -0.04
CA ASP A 59 -3.01 17.08 -0.67
C ASP A 59 -2.85 16.77 -2.17
N SER A 60 -1.68 17.07 -2.76
CA SER A 60 -1.33 16.71 -4.14
C SER A 60 -0.87 15.25 -4.31
N VAL A 61 -0.57 14.54 -3.22
CA VAL A 61 -0.13 13.14 -3.28
C VAL A 61 -1.27 12.26 -3.83
N PRO A 62 -1.05 11.48 -4.91
CA PRO A 62 -2.10 10.67 -5.53
C PRO A 62 -2.60 9.53 -4.61
N GLY A 63 -3.80 8.99 -4.83
CA GLY A 63 -4.41 7.92 -4.01
C GLY A 63 -5.15 6.84 -4.79
#